data_AF-A0A533S071-F1
#
_entry.id   AF-A0A533S071-F1
#
_cell.length_a   1.000
_cell.length_b   1.000
_cell.length_c   1.000
_cell.angle_alpha   90.00
_cell.angle_beta   90.00
_cell.angle_gamma   90.00
#
_symmetry.space_group_name_H-M   'P 1'
#
loop_
_entity.id
_entity.type
_entity.pdbx_description
1 polymer ?
#
loop_
_entity_poly.entity_id
_entity_poly.type
_entity_poly.pdbx_seq_one_letter_code
_entity_poly.pdbx_strand_id
1 'polypeptide(L)'
;MDIRTPLNSPLQWHEGMLLSPQHFQQNDIYWHQQLWHRSASLHPFYWGVIDFVLSFNDLQAGRIKVERLHAILPDGLAVQVPEGCDLGLFDLNDPQLKWSEQRLLKLYLAVPIRTDAAASGNSDIRRFDSLPVQPTKDENTGEGHVEVGRLAPRLELLPEDKRSGKYISFPLLEIRREAGNRYVLTDFHPPLLRLSAAAFQEQRALPEALTQLARALREKAKELIGDRRADDDEAQTYANPDVKYQLYSARMLTAALPGFEILAMTAQAHPFALYLALAQLVGQVAAIGADPMPPLLPAYNHDDLLPAFLEAIAFVQQRLSRLQVDTETIYFKKYAAESAFTCELPQDLLADKLHIELKPTSGQSGQSLVDWLGKARIASEELMPTLAERRLPGAQPKAVDPTQIHGVQIRPDALVFEISNEAIDLENRRIPLIHRGCKLKIQGPHDAEAPADIVLHRTRVSRGTKAQAGPVQASTPQEEADIPLQGYVLDEDLEGIPELTDPAGAASVDEILDDHQENGHA
;
A
#
# COMPACT_ATOMS: atom_id res chain seq x y z
N MET A 1 -17.07 -11.08 21.50
CA MET A 1 -17.67 -12.33 22.03
C MET A 1 -16.72 -13.47 21.65
N ASP A 2 -16.36 -14.37 22.57
CA ASP A 2 -15.41 -15.46 22.28
C ASP A 2 -16.11 -16.55 21.46
N ILE A 3 -15.55 -17.00 20.34
CA ILE A 3 -16.15 -18.06 19.51
C ILE A 3 -16.37 -19.36 20.27
N ARG A 4 -15.64 -19.57 21.38
CA ARG A 4 -15.80 -20.70 22.30
C ARG A 4 -17.00 -20.57 23.24
N THR A 5 -17.75 -19.46 23.16
CA THR A 5 -18.97 -19.26 23.96
C THR A 5 -19.99 -20.34 23.60
N PRO A 6 -20.59 -21.03 24.57
CA PRO A 6 -21.62 -22.04 24.30
C PRO A 6 -22.77 -21.45 23.48
N LEU A 7 -23.19 -22.18 22.45
CA LEU A 7 -24.36 -21.81 21.66
C LEU A 7 -25.64 -22.18 22.42
N ASN A 8 -26.67 -21.35 22.28
CA ASN A 8 -27.99 -21.67 22.83
C ASN A 8 -28.56 -22.94 22.18
N SER A 9 -29.38 -23.68 22.93
CA SER A 9 -30.14 -24.81 22.39
C SER A 9 -31.31 -24.33 21.50
N PRO A 10 -31.69 -25.09 20.46
CA PRO A 10 -32.84 -24.75 19.62
C PRO A 10 -34.15 -24.84 20.41
N LEU A 11 -35.16 -24.07 19.99
CA LEU A 11 -36.49 -24.12 20.59
C LEU A 11 -37.22 -25.41 20.21
N GLN A 12 -37.82 -26.08 21.19
CA GLN A 12 -38.64 -27.27 20.98
C GLN A 12 -40.08 -26.87 20.62
N TRP A 13 -40.40 -26.89 19.32
CA TRP A 13 -41.78 -26.73 18.84
C TRP A 13 -42.55 -28.03 19.01
N HIS A 14 -43.77 -27.96 19.56
CA HIS A 14 -44.64 -29.14 19.71
C HIS A 14 -46.11 -28.80 19.46
N GLU A 15 -46.90 -29.84 19.17
CA GLU A 15 -48.33 -29.72 18.93
C GLU A 15 -49.06 -29.17 20.17
N GLY A 16 -50.03 -28.28 19.96
CA GLY A 16 -50.81 -27.65 21.02
C GLY A 16 -50.09 -26.55 21.80
N MET A 17 -48.86 -26.18 21.43
CA MET A 17 -48.12 -25.09 22.09
C MET A 17 -48.78 -23.72 21.84
N LEU A 18 -49.10 -22.99 22.91
CA LEU A 18 -49.56 -21.61 22.81
C LEU A 18 -48.38 -20.68 22.53
N LEU A 19 -48.45 -19.91 21.45
CA LEU A 19 -47.38 -19.00 21.05
C LEU A 19 -47.31 -17.78 21.97
N SER A 20 -46.08 -17.34 22.24
CA SER A 20 -45.77 -16.19 23.09
C SER A 20 -44.59 -15.43 22.49
N PRO A 21 -44.41 -14.13 22.79
CA PRO A 21 -43.27 -13.36 22.28
C PRO A 21 -41.92 -14.00 22.60
N GLN A 22 -41.80 -14.69 23.74
CA GLN A 22 -40.58 -15.34 24.19
C GLN A 22 -40.14 -16.45 23.22
N HIS A 23 -41.08 -17.22 22.65
CA HIS A 23 -40.75 -18.26 21.67
C HIS A 23 -40.05 -17.68 20.44
N PHE A 24 -40.58 -16.58 19.89
CA PHE A 24 -39.98 -15.90 18.74
C PHE A 24 -38.64 -15.25 19.11
N GLN A 25 -38.56 -14.57 20.24
CA GLN A 25 -37.33 -13.91 20.70
C GLN A 25 -36.19 -14.91 20.93
N GLN A 26 -36.46 -16.07 21.52
CA GLN A 26 -35.44 -17.11 21.74
C GLN A 26 -35.01 -17.77 20.43
N ASN A 27 -35.95 -18.00 19.50
CA ASN A 27 -35.62 -18.47 18.16
C ASN A 27 -34.72 -17.47 17.41
N ASP A 28 -35.02 -16.16 17.49
CA ASP A 28 -34.19 -15.11 16.88
C ASP A 28 -32.79 -15.05 17.47
N ILE A 29 -32.66 -15.15 18.80
CA ILE A 29 -31.36 -15.19 19.49
C ILE A 29 -30.56 -16.42 19.04
N TYR A 30 -31.18 -17.60 18.99
CA TYR A 30 -30.55 -18.83 18.54
C TYR A 30 -29.99 -18.68 17.13
N TRP A 31 -30.79 -18.21 16.17
CA TRP A 31 -30.34 -18.05 14.79
C TRP A 31 -29.29 -16.95 14.63
N HIS A 32 -29.40 -15.85 15.38
CA HIS A 32 -28.36 -14.80 15.43
C HIS A 32 -27.02 -15.37 15.87
N GLN A 33 -27.00 -16.16 16.95
CA GLN A 33 -25.77 -16.80 17.45
C GLN A 33 -25.20 -17.81 16.45
N GLN A 34 -26.05 -18.61 15.80
CA GLN A 34 -25.62 -19.56 14.77
C GLN A 34 -24.99 -18.85 13.57
N LEU A 35 -25.60 -17.76 13.11
CA LEU A 35 -25.05 -16.95 12.02
C LEU A 35 -23.73 -16.30 12.41
N TRP A 36 -23.68 -15.69 13.60
CA TRP A 36 -22.46 -15.08 14.14
C TRP A 36 -21.32 -16.10 14.24
N HIS A 37 -21.56 -17.28 14.84
CA HIS A 37 -20.54 -18.32 15.01
C HIS A 37 -20.00 -18.79 13.66
N ARG A 38 -20.86 -19.00 12.65
CA ARG A 38 -20.44 -19.37 11.29
C ARG A 38 -19.60 -18.28 10.64
N SER A 39 -20.04 -17.02 10.71
CA SER A 39 -19.28 -15.88 10.17
C SER A 39 -17.91 -15.75 10.83
N ALA A 40 -17.86 -15.84 12.17
CA ALA A 40 -16.63 -15.78 12.95
C ALA A 40 -15.68 -16.95 12.69
N SER A 41 -16.22 -18.12 12.31
CA SER A 41 -15.41 -19.28 11.93
C SER A 41 -14.81 -19.16 10.54
N LEU A 42 -15.48 -18.46 9.62
CA LEU A 42 -15.08 -18.37 8.21
C LEU A 42 -14.10 -17.23 7.94
N HIS A 43 -14.27 -16.09 8.64
CA HIS A 43 -13.45 -14.90 8.41
C HIS A 43 -12.87 -14.40 9.73
N PRO A 44 -11.53 -14.38 9.89
CA PRO A 44 -10.94 -13.62 10.97
C PRO A 44 -11.28 -12.13 10.77
N PHE A 45 -11.47 -11.40 11.87
CA PHE A 45 -11.76 -9.96 11.83
C PHE A 45 -13.05 -9.59 11.06
N TYR A 46 -14.12 -10.36 11.26
CA TYR A 46 -15.42 -10.18 10.58
C TYR A 46 -16.24 -8.94 10.99
N TRP A 47 -15.75 -8.11 11.91
CA TRP A 47 -16.43 -6.90 12.39
C TRP A 47 -15.79 -5.64 11.82
N GLY A 48 -16.46 -4.50 11.97
CA GLY A 48 -15.96 -3.20 11.54
C GLY A 48 -16.86 -2.53 10.52
N VAL A 49 -16.31 -1.51 9.88
CA VAL A 49 -17.03 -0.56 9.04
C VAL A 49 -17.07 -1.04 7.59
N ILE A 50 -18.27 -1.01 7.00
CA ILE A 50 -18.52 -1.29 5.58
C ILE A 50 -18.63 0.02 4.80
N ASP A 51 -19.25 1.04 5.40
CA ASP A 51 -19.44 2.37 4.83
C ASP A 51 -19.57 3.42 5.93
N PHE A 52 -18.97 4.60 5.73
CA PHE A 52 -18.93 5.64 6.75
C PHE A 52 -18.73 7.03 6.14
N VAL A 53 -19.58 7.97 6.55
CA VAL A 53 -19.54 9.38 6.14
C VAL A 53 -19.68 10.27 7.37
N LEU A 54 -18.77 11.23 7.49
CA LEU A 54 -18.67 12.18 8.61
C LEU A 54 -18.80 13.62 8.09
N SER A 55 -19.58 14.45 8.78
CA SER A 55 -19.63 15.89 8.51
C SER A 55 -18.38 16.60 9.05
N PHE A 56 -17.51 17.06 8.14
CA PHE A 56 -16.35 17.88 8.49
C PHE A 56 -16.73 19.29 8.96
N ASN A 57 -17.87 19.81 8.49
CA ASN A 57 -18.37 21.12 8.93
C ASN A 57 -18.72 21.10 10.43
N ASP A 58 -19.35 20.02 10.90
CA ASP A 58 -19.65 19.86 12.33
C ASP A 58 -18.38 19.63 13.16
N LEU A 59 -17.39 18.90 12.63
CA LEU A 59 -16.10 18.71 13.31
C LEU A 59 -15.41 20.05 13.59
N GLN A 60 -15.41 20.96 12.63
CA GLN A 60 -14.88 22.32 12.80
C GLN A 60 -15.64 23.12 13.88
N ALA A 61 -16.94 22.86 14.04
CA ALA A 61 -17.76 23.43 15.10
C ALA A 61 -17.62 22.71 16.46
N GLY A 62 -16.72 21.73 16.57
CA GLY A 62 -16.49 20.96 17.78
C GLY A 62 -17.56 19.91 18.06
N ARG A 63 -18.19 19.36 17.02
CA ARG A 63 -19.16 18.26 17.14
C ARG A 63 -18.84 17.14 16.17
N ILE A 64 -19.09 15.90 16.55
CA ILE A 64 -19.03 14.75 15.64
C ILE A 64 -20.46 14.45 15.18
N LYS A 65 -20.68 14.55 13.87
CA LYS A 65 -21.93 14.16 13.22
C LYS A 65 -21.66 13.07 12.18
N VAL A 66 -22.20 11.89 12.43
CA VAL A 66 -22.16 10.75 11.50
C VAL A 66 -23.38 10.84 10.59
N GLU A 67 -23.14 11.10 9.31
CA GLU A 67 -24.21 11.27 8.30
C GLU A 67 -24.66 9.93 7.71
N ARG A 68 -23.75 8.95 7.66
CA ARG A 68 -24.03 7.62 7.15
C ARG A 68 -23.08 6.62 7.80
N LEU A 69 -23.62 5.48 8.21
CA LEU A 69 -22.85 4.40 8.81
C LEU A 69 -23.45 3.05 8.42
N HIS A 70 -22.61 2.14 7.99
CA HIS A 70 -22.91 0.73 7.86
C HIS A 70 -21.77 -0.06 8.50
N ALA A 71 -22.06 -0.83 9.53
CA ALA A 71 -21.04 -1.57 10.27
C ALA A 71 -21.57 -2.90 10.79
N ILE A 72 -20.64 -3.80 11.12
CA ILE A 72 -20.90 -5.04 11.86
C ILE A 72 -20.17 -4.94 13.20
N LEU A 73 -20.88 -5.16 14.30
CA LEU A 73 -20.30 -5.15 15.64
C LEU A 73 -19.61 -6.50 15.96
N PRO A 74 -18.69 -6.56 16.94
CA PRO A 74 -18.01 -7.79 17.36
C PRO A 74 -18.91 -8.95 17.85
N ASP A 75 -20.21 -8.74 18.02
CA ASP A 75 -21.20 -9.78 18.34
C ASP A 75 -22.07 -10.17 17.14
N GLY A 76 -21.68 -9.72 15.93
CA GLY A 76 -22.35 -10.01 14.66
C GLY A 76 -23.56 -9.13 14.37
N LEU A 77 -23.91 -8.18 15.23
CA LEU A 77 -25.01 -7.26 14.94
C LEU A 77 -24.62 -6.32 13.78
N ALA A 78 -25.32 -6.44 12.67
CA ALA A 78 -25.26 -5.47 11.58
C ALA A 78 -26.09 -4.24 11.94
N VAL A 79 -25.52 -3.05 11.72
CA VAL A 79 -26.15 -1.77 12.02
C VAL A 79 -26.04 -0.85 10.81
N GLN A 80 -27.10 -0.10 10.54
CA GLN A 80 -27.16 0.89 9.48
C GLN A 80 -27.80 2.16 10.02
N VAL A 81 -27.13 3.28 9.77
CA VAL A 81 -27.69 4.62 9.90
C VAL A 81 -27.94 5.12 8.48
N PRO A 82 -29.21 5.12 8.02
CA PRO A 82 -29.56 5.59 6.67
C PRO A 82 -29.27 7.08 6.52
N GLU A 83 -29.11 7.50 5.26
CA GLU A 83 -28.97 8.91 4.92
C GLU A 83 -30.19 9.72 5.40
N GLY A 84 -29.95 10.82 6.11
CA GLY A 84 -30.99 11.65 6.72
C GLY A 84 -31.45 11.21 8.12
N CYS A 85 -30.93 10.09 8.63
CA CYS A 85 -31.02 9.73 10.05
C CYS A 85 -29.68 10.01 10.72
N ASP A 86 -29.68 10.64 11.90
CA ASP A 86 -28.44 10.95 12.60
C ASP A 86 -28.22 9.96 13.76
N LEU A 87 -26.99 9.48 13.92
CA LEU A 87 -26.52 8.74 15.12
C LEU A 87 -26.52 9.64 16.40
N GLY A 88 -27.05 10.85 16.30
CA GLY A 88 -26.90 11.92 17.29
C GLY A 88 -25.63 12.74 17.08
N LEU A 89 -25.62 13.96 17.60
CA LEU A 89 -24.45 14.84 17.65
C LEU A 89 -23.67 14.54 18.94
N PHE A 90 -22.37 14.27 18.80
CA PHE A 90 -21.47 14.16 19.96
C PHE A 90 -20.70 15.47 20.13
N ASP A 91 -20.86 16.15 21.26
CA ASP A 91 -20.22 17.44 21.53
C ASP A 91 -18.80 17.25 22.08
N LEU A 92 -17.79 17.69 21.32
CA LEU A 92 -16.38 17.64 21.73
C LEU A 92 -16.02 18.70 22.76
N ASN A 93 -16.90 19.69 22.97
CA ASN A 93 -16.71 20.74 23.97
C ASN A 93 -17.29 20.38 25.33
N ASP A 94 -17.86 19.18 25.50
CA ASP A 94 -18.34 18.71 26.79
C ASP A 94 -17.19 18.73 27.82
N PRO A 95 -17.32 19.50 28.92
CA PRO A 95 -16.27 19.62 29.94
C PRO A 95 -15.98 18.31 30.68
N GLN A 96 -16.85 17.31 30.58
CA GLN A 96 -16.63 15.98 31.17
C GLN A 96 -15.70 15.08 30.33
N LEU A 97 -15.37 15.47 29.09
CA LEU A 97 -14.50 14.68 28.24
C LEU A 97 -13.05 14.73 28.73
N LYS A 98 -12.48 13.55 28.95
CA LYS A 98 -11.08 13.38 29.30
C LYS A 98 -10.26 13.19 28.03
N TRP A 99 -9.36 14.14 27.79
CA TRP A 99 -8.37 14.05 26.73
C TRP A 99 -7.09 13.42 27.28
N SER A 100 -6.37 12.66 26.46
CA SER A 100 -5.04 12.18 26.84
C SER A 100 -4.05 13.34 27.01
N GLU A 101 -2.85 13.05 27.56
CA GLU A 101 -1.78 14.05 27.69
C GLU A 101 -1.39 14.69 26.34
N GLN A 102 -1.47 13.91 25.26
CA GLN A 102 -1.24 14.36 23.88
C GLN A 102 -2.46 15.03 23.24
N ARG A 103 -3.51 15.30 24.03
CA ARG A 103 -4.77 15.89 23.59
C ARG A 103 -5.50 15.04 22.55
N LEU A 104 -5.46 13.72 22.70
CA LEU A 104 -6.18 12.77 21.87
C LEU A 104 -7.46 12.28 22.56
N LEU A 105 -8.48 12.02 21.77
CA LEU A 105 -9.74 11.42 22.19
C LEU A 105 -10.15 10.35 21.18
N LYS A 106 -10.16 9.09 21.61
CA LYS A 106 -10.67 7.97 20.81
C LYS A 106 -12.16 7.74 21.12
N LEU A 107 -12.98 7.73 20.08
CA LEU A 107 -14.41 7.47 20.13
C LEU A 107 -14.73 6.09 19.57
N TYR A 108 -15.64 5.40 20.23
CA TYR A 108 -16.05 4.04 19.93
C TYR A 108 -17.49 4.04 19.43
N LEU A 109 -17.76 3.26 18.39
CA LEU A 109 -19.13 2.88 18.07
C LEU A 109 -19.54 1.78 19.05
N ALA A 110 -20.60 2.00 19.80
CA ALA A 110 -21.05 1.09 20.84
C ALA A 110 -22.54 0.77 20.73
N VAL A 111 -22.88 -0.45 21.10
CA VAL A 111 -24.26 -0.91 21.30
C VAL A 111 -24.31 -1.62 22.66
N PRO A 112 -25.30 -1.35 23.52
CA PRO A 112 -25.44 -2.07 24.77
C PRO A 112 -25.51 -3.59 24.55
N ILE A 113 -24.98 -4.38 25.50
CA ILE A 113 -25.11 -5.84 25.44
C ILE A 113 -26.59 -6.24 25.48
N ARG A 114 -26.92 -7.39 24.89
CA ARG A 114 -28.29 -7.92 24.98
C ARG A 114 -28.49 -8.52 26.38
N THR A 115 -29.51 -8.03 27.09
CA THR A 115 -29.95 -8.53 28.40
C THR A 115 -31.41 -9.00 28.33
N ASP A 116 -31.94 -9.58 29.41
CA ASP A 116 -33.34 -10.02 29.48
C ASP A 116 -34.35 -8.86 29.26
N ALA A 117 -33.92 -7.63 29.52
CA ALA A 117 -34.70 -6.40 29.35
C ALA A 117 -34.20 -5.55 28.17
N ALA A 118 -33.63 -6.16 27.13
CA ALA A 118 -32.93 -5.48 26.02
C ALA A 118 -33.74 -4.39 25.27
N ALA A 119 -35.08 -4.41 25.33
CA ALA A 119 -35.95 -3.42 24.71
C ALA A 119 -36.90 -2.72 25.71
N SER A 120 -36.73 -2.98 27.02
CA SER A 120 -37.60 -2.40 28.04
C SER A 120 -37.27 -0.93 28.27
N GLY A 121 -38.30 -0.07 28.30
CA GLY A 121 -38.15 1.36 28.61
C GLY A 121 -37.65 1.64 30.03
N ASN A 122 -37.77 0.66 30.94
CA ASN A 122 -37.34 0.77 32.34
C ASN A 122 -35.94 0.19 32.59
N SER A 123 -35.24 -0.25 31.54
CA SER A 123 -33.87 -0.79 31.65
C SER A 123 -32.84 0.32 31.47
N ASP A 124 -31.88 0.42 32.38
CA ASP A 124 -30.73 1.33 32.26
C ASP A 124 -29.81 0.96 31.08
N ILE A 125 -29.83 -0.32 30.66
CA ILE A 125 -29.02 -0.86 29.58
C ILE A 125 -30.00 -1.43 28.54
N ARG A 126 -30.48 -0.54 27.66
CA ARG A 126 -31.42 -0.89 26.59
C ARG A 126 -30.68 -0.99 25.26
N ARG A 127 -30.62 -2.19 24.70
CA ARG A 127 -29.97 -2.44 23.41
C ARG A 127 -30.80 -1.97 22.22
N PHE A 128 -32.13 -1.96 22.36
CA PHE A 128 -33.04 -1.63 21.27
C PHE A 128 -34.07 -0.59 21.65
N ASP A 129 -34.34 0.31 20.73
CA ASP A 129 -35.36 1.34 20.83
C ASP A 129 -36.59 0.93 20.01
N SER A 130 -37.79 1.13 20.55
CA SER A 130 -39.02 0.91 19.79
C SER A 130 -39.20 2.01 18.76
N LEU A 131 -39.37 1.60 17.50
CA LEU A 131 -39.76 2.50 16.43
C LEU A 131 -41.27 2.75 16.46
N PRO A 132 -41.75 3.89 15.93
CA PRO A 132 -43.17 4.12 15.70
C PRO A 132 -43.77 2.96 14.90
N VAL A 133 -44.92 2.47 15.36
CA VAL A 133 -45.63 1.35 14.72
C VAL A 133 -46.07 1.78 13.32
N GLN A 134 -45.85 0.91 12.33
CA GLN A 134 -46.21 1.19 10.94
C GLN A 134 -47.18 0.12 10.40
N PRO A 135 -48.17 0.53 9.58
CA PRO A 135 -49.05 -0.40 8.89
C PRO A 135 -48.24 -1.19 7.86
N THR A 136 -48.17 -2.51 8.02
CA THR A 136 -47.50 -3.42 7.10
C THR A 136 -48.56 -4.19 6.32
N LYS A 137 -48.46 -4.17 4.99
CA LYS A 137 -49.38 -4.91 4.11
C LYS A 137 -49.03 -6.40 4.09
N ASP A 138 -50.03 -7.23 3.82
CA ASP A 138 -49.79 -8.63 3.50
C ASP A 138 -49.16 -8.74 2.10
N GLU A 139 -48.03 -9.43 1.98
CA GLU A 139 -47.34 -9.66 0.71
C GLU A 139 -48.07 -10.69 -0.17
N ASN A 140 -48.88 -11.58 0.41
CA ASN A 140 -49.62 -12.59 -0.35
C ASN A 140 -50.81 -11.98 -1.09
N THR A 141 -51.52 -11.05 -0.47
CA THR A 141 -52.73 -10.42 -1.03
C THR A 141 -52.52 -9.00 -1.53
N GLY A 142 -51.53 -8.26 -1.01
CA GLY A 142 -51.32 -6.83 -1.28
C GLY A 142 -52.38 -5.91 -0.65
N GLU A 143 -53.34 -6.49 0.05
CA GLU A 143 -54.48 -5.84 0.67
C GLU A 143 -54.41 -5.94 2.19
N GLY A 144 -55.20 -5.10 2.87
CA GLY A 144 -55.18 -5.01 4.33
C GLY A 144 -53.88 -4.43 4.89
N HIS A 145 -53.87 -4.18 6.19
CA HIS A 145 -52.65 -3.84 6.93
C HIS A 145 -52.76 -4.30 8.38
N VAL A 146 -51.61 -4.66 8.95
CA VAL A 146 -51.46 -4.88 10.39
C VAL A 146 -50.42 -3.91 10.91
N GLU A 147 -50.68 -3.35 12.07
CA GLU A 147 -49.73 -2.52 12.80
C GLU A 147 -48.60 -3.39 13.37
N VAL A 148 -47.39 -3.22 12.84
CA VAL A 148 -46.22 -3.99 13.26
C VAL A 148 -45.21 -3.07 13.94
N GLY A 149 -44.93 -3.34 15.21
CA GLY A 149 -43.87 -2.68 15.96
C GLY A 149 -42.49 -3.22 15.56
N ARG A 150 -41.52 -2.31 15.39
CA ARG A 150 -40.14 -2.66 15.04
C ARG A 150 -39.16 -2.11 16.07
N LEU A 151 -38.01 -2.76 16.17
CA LEU A 151 -36.93 -2.37 17.05
C LEU A 151 -35.75 -1.84 16.22
N ALA A 152 -35.14 -0.74 16.68
CA ALA A 152 -33.89 -0.22 16.14
C ALA A 152 -32.76 -0.44 17.16
N PRO A 153 -31.56 -0.89 16.76
CA PRO A 153 -30.42 -0.91 17.66
C PRO A 153 -30.10 0.49 18.19
N ARG A 154 -29.83 0.59 19.50
CA ARG A 154 -29.39 1.82 20.13
C ARG A 154 -27.88 1.96 19.95
N LEU A 155 -27.50 2.80 19.01
CA LEU A 155 -26.11 3.10 18.71
C LEU A 155 -25.65 4.31 19.51
N GLU A 156 -24.45 4.25 20.07
CA GLU A 156 -23.86 5.34 20.85
C GLU A 156 -22.40 5.57 20.43
N LEU A 157 -21.97 6.84 20.45
CA LEU A 157 -20.55 7.18 20.42
C LEU A 157 -20.05 7.35 21.85
N LEU A 158 -19.10 6.52 22.26
CA LEU A 158 -18.54 6.55 23.61
C LEU A 158 -17.06 6.91 23.57
N PRO A 159 -16.58 7.83 24.44
CA PRO A 159 -15.16 8.00 24.65
C PRO A 159 -14.57 6.75 25.32
N GLU A 160 -13.27 6.53 25.11
CA GLU A 160 -12.57 5.33 25.58
C GLU A 160 -12.73 5.06 27.08
N ASP A 161 -12.74 6.11 27.91
CA ASP A 161 -12.86 6.00 29.36
C ASP A 161 -14.26 5.61 29.86
N LYS A 162 -15.28 5.74 29.00
CA LYS A 162 -16.66 5.30 29.27
C LYS A 162 -16.95 3.89 28.75
N ARG A 163 -15.97 3.21 28.17
CA ARG A 163 -16.10 1.79 27.81
C ARG A 163 -16.29 0.96 29.07
N SER A 164 -17.28 0.07 29.05
CA SER A 164 -17.51 -0.90 30.11
C SER A 164 -17.99 -2.21 29.51
N GLY A 165 -17.98 -3.29 30.30
CA GLY A 165 -18.52 -4.60 29.87
C GLY A 165 -20.03 -4.59 29.57
N LYS A 166 -20.71 -3.45 29.74
CA LYS A 166 -22.12 -3.25 29.39
C LYS A 166 -22.34 -2.96 27.90
N TYR A 167 -21.27 -2.80 27.12
CA TYR A 167 -21.32 -2.46 25.71
C TYR A 167 -20.50 -3.42 24.86
N ILE A 168 -20.99 -3.68 23.65
CA ILE A 168 -20.22 -4.22 22.54
C ILE A 168 -19.80 -3.04 21.68
N SER A 169 -18.49 -2.90 21.43
CA SER A 169 -17.96 -1.71 20.76
C SER A 169 -16.66 -1.98 20.02
N PHE A 170 -16.36 -1.15 19.03
CA PHE A 170 -15.04 -1.06 18.40
C PHE A 170 -14.66 0.42 18.17
N PRO A 171 -13.35 0.76 18.08
CA PRO A 171 -12.94 2.15 17.92
C PRO A 171 -13.33 2.66 16.53
N LEU A 172 -13.97 3.83 16.45
CA LEU A 172 -14.49 4.38 15.19
C LEU A 172 -13.66 5.58 14.70
N LEU A 173 -13.29 6.48 15.61
CA LEU A 173 -12.59 7.73 15.30
C LEU A 173 -11.57 8.04 16.37
N GLU A 174 -10.56 8.82 16.01
CA GLU A 174 -9.69 9.48 16.96
C GLU A 174 -9.50 10.95 16.57
N ILE A 175 -9.69 11.82 17.55
CA ILE A 175 -9.68 13.27 17.38
C ILE A 175 -8.53 13.84 18.19
N ARG A 176 -7.81 14.79 17.61
CA ARG A 176 -6.79 15.58 18.29
C ARG A 176 -7.28 17.01 18.49
N ARG A 177 -7.11 17.52 19.70
CA ARG A 177 -7.41 18.91 20.04
C ARG A 177 -6.15 19.76 19.94
N GLU A 178 -6.15 20.67 18.97
CA GLU A 178 -5.05 21.57 18.68
C GLU A 178 -5.15 22.90 19.45
N ALA A 179 -4.14 23.76 19.29
CA ALA A 179 -4.18 25.12 19.79
C ALA A 179 -5.41 25.87 19.25
N GLY A 180 -5.97 26.78 20.06
CA GLY A 180 -7.16 27.55 19.67
C GLY A 180 -8.47 26.74 19.67
N ASN A 181 -8.51 25.57 20.33
CA ASN A 181 -9.69 24.71 20.42
C ASN A 181 -10.16 24.16 19.06
N ARG A 182 -9.24 24.02 18.11
CA ARG A 182 -9.51 23.36 16.82
C ARG A 182 -9.45 21.85 16.98
N TYR A 183 -10.46 21.16 16.47
CA TYR A 183 -10.51 19.70 16.47
C TYR A 183 -10.18 19.18 15.07
N VAL A 184 -9.32 18.18 15.01
CA VAL A 184 -8.91 17.54 13.76
C VAL A 184 -8.92 16.03 13.92
N LEU A 185 -9.31 15.30 12.86
CA LEU A 185 -9.14 13.85 12.85
C LEU A 185 -7.65 13.50 12.83
N THR A 186 -7.26 12.46 13.58
CA THR A 186 -5.95 11.83 13.38
C THR A 186 -5.95 10.97 12.12
N ASP A 187 -4.83 10.33 11.81
CA ASP A 187 -4.71 9.33 10.75
C ASP A 187 -5.27 7.95 11.15
N PHE A 188 -5.85 7.81 12.35
CA PHE A 188 -6.44 6.56 12.81
C PHE A 188 -7.48 5.97 11.83
N HIS A 189 -7.35 4.68 11.53
CA HIS A 189 -8.31 3.92 10.74
C HIS A 189 -8.99 2.88 11.66
N PRO A 190 -10.33 2.87 11.74
CA PRO A 190 -11.05 1.88 12.55
C PRO A 190 -10.96 0.48 11.92
N PRO A 191 -11.45 -0.58 12.58
CA PRO A 191 -11.85 -1.83 11.93
C PRO A 191 -12.60 -1.56 10.63
N LEU A 192 -12.04 -2.01 9.50
CA LEU A 192 -12.68 -1.89 8.19
C LEU A 192 -12.93 -3.28 7.63
N LEU A 193 -14.15 -3.49 7.13
CA LEU A 193 -14.47 -4.66 6.31
C LEU A 193 -14.20 -4.42 4.84
N ARG A 194 -14.16 -3.15 4.42
CA ARG A 194 -13.87 -2.71 3.07
C ARG A 194 -12.98 -1.49 3.09
N LEU A 195 -11.91 -1.49 2.29
CA LEU A 195 -10.98 -0.36 2.20
C LEU A 195 -11.66 0.96 1.80
N SER A 196 -12.73 0.92 1.01
CA SER A 196 -13.49 2.11 0.61
C SER A 196 -14.10 2.86 1.80
N ALA A 197 -14.35 2.19 2.92
CA ALA A 197 -14.83 2.82 4.15
C ALA A 197 -13.79 3.75 4.79
N ALA A 198 -12.51 3.71 4.36
CA ALA A 198 -11.48 4.66 4.78
C ALA A 198 -11.58 6.04 4.10
N ALA A 199 -12.48 6.23 3.14
CA ALA A 199 -12.56 7.47 2.36
C ALA A 199 -12.80 8.73 3.20
N PHE A 200 -13.35 8.60 4.40
CA PHE A 200 -13.49 9.70 5.36
C PHE A 200 -12.15 10.30 5.82
N GLN A 201 -11.01 9.66 5.53
CA GLN A 201 -9.68 10.20 5.83
C GLN A 201 -9.14 11.14 4.75
N GLU A 202 -9.90 11.40 3.67
CA GLU A 202 -9.51 12.22 2.52
C GLU A 202 -8.11 11.81 2.00
N GLN A 203 -7.18 12.76 1.86
CA GLN A 203 -5.83 12.53 1.34
C GLN A 203 -4.94 11.62 2.21
N ARG A 204 -5.38 11.31 3.44
CA ARG A 204 -4.67 10.43 4.37
C ARG A 204 -5.22 9.00 4.35
N ALA A 205 -6.18 8.72 3.46
CA ALA A 205 -6.79 7.42 3.38
C ALA A 205 -5.78 6.38 2.90
N LEU A 206 -5.68 5.28 3.66
CA LEU A 206 -4.84 4.13 3.33
C LEU A 206 -4.96 3.65 1.85
N PRO A 207 -6.17 3.59 1.23
CA PRO A 207 -6.32 3.19 -0.18
C PRO A 207 -5.49 4.04 -1.16
N GLU A 208 -5.31 5.34 -0.88
CA GLU A 208 -4.51 6.22 -1.72
C GLU A 208 -3.03 5.86 -1.64
N ALA A 209 -2.50 5.66 -0.42
CA ALA A 209 -1.11 5.27 -0.20
C ALA A 209 -0.76 3.95 -0.90
N LEU A 210 -1.68 2.98 -0.87
CA LEU A 210 -1.51 1.68 -1.52
C LEU A 210 -1.58 1.78 -3.04
N THR A 211 -2.49 2.60 -3.57
CA THR A 211 -2.58 2.86 -5.01
C THR A 211 -1.33 3.56 -5.52
N GLN A 212 -0.80 4.52 -4.75
CA GLN A 212 0.47 5.18 -5.06
C GLN A 212 1.64 4.19 -5.03
N LEU A 213 1.69 3.30 -4.03
CA LEU A 213 2.70 2.24 -3.95
C LEU A 213 2.64 1.30 -5.17
N ALA A 214 1.44 0.87 -5.57
CA ALA A 214 1.24 0.03 -6.75
C ALA A 214 1.73 0.71 -8.03
N ARG A 215 1.42 2.01 -8.21
CA ARG A 215 1.93 2.81 -9.33
C ARG A 215 3.45 2.89 -9.32
N ALA A 216 4.03 3.22 -8.17
CA ALA A 216 5.49 3.31 -8.01
C ALA A 216 6.18 1.98 -8.32
N LEU A 217 5.64 0.85 -7.86
CA LEU A 217 6.13 -0.49 -8.20
C LEU A 217 6.09 -0.76 -9.70
N ARG A 218 4.96 -0.46 -10.35
CA ARG A 218 4.78 -0.67 -11.79
C ARG A 218 5.72 0.21 -12.62
N GLU A 219 5.84 1.48 -12.26
CA GLU A 219 6.77 2.42 -12.90
C GLU A 219 8.21 1.94 -12.72
N LYS A 220 8.58 1.50 -11.52
CA LYS A 220 9.92 0.99 -11.24
C LYS A 220 10.23 -0.28 -12.01
N ALA A 221 9.28 -1.21 -12.09
CA ALA A 221 9.42 -2.41 -12.89
C ALA A 221 9.61 -2.08 -14.38
N LYS A 222 8.83 -1.14 -14.92
CA LYS A 222 8.99 -0.68 -16.32
C LYS A 222 10.36 -0.04 -16.56
N GLU A 223 10.82 0.81 -15.64
CA GLU A 223 12.14 1.43 -15.71
C GLU A 223 13.27 0.38 -15.73
N LEU A 224 13.16 -0.66 -14.91
CA LEU A 224 14.12 -1.77 -14.88
C LEU A 224 14.06 -2.64 -16.14
N ILE A 225 12.88 -2.86 -16.71
CA ILE A 225 12.66 -3.62 -17.95
C ILE A 225 13.13 -2.85 -19.19
N GLY A 226 13.01 -1.52 -19.20
CA GLY A 226 13.40 -0.67 -20.34
C GLY A 226 12.65 -1.01 -21.63
N ASP A 227 13.32 -0.83 -22.77
CA ASP A 227 12.77 -1.08 -24.11
C ASP A 227 12.77 -2.58 -24.52
N ARG A 228 13.07 -3.51 -23.63
CA ARG A 228 13.27 -4.94 -23.96
C ARG A 228 11.97 -5.62 -24.40
N ARG A 229 12.07 -6.57 -25.35
CA ARG A 229 10.95 -7.36 -25.86
C ARG A 229 10.99 -8.79 -25.31
N ALA A 230 9.85 -9.46 -25.34
CA ALA A 230 9.73 -10.85 -24.88
C ALA A 230 10.58 -11.84 -25.71
N ASP A 231 10.85 -11.52 -26.97
CA ASP A 231 11.61 -12.37 -27.91
C ASP A 231 13.12 -12.07 -27.96
N ASP A 232 13.61 -11.15 -27.11
CA ASP A 232 15.04 -10.83 -27.06
C ASP A 232 15.86 -12.05 -26.56
N ASP A 233 17.04 -12.29 -27.14
CA ASP A 233 17.90 -13.42 -26.75
C ASP A 233 18.33 -13.30 -25.29
N GLU A 234 17.86 -14.24 -24.46
CA GLU A 234 18.15 -14.27 -23.03
C GLU A 234 19.66 -14.40 -22.74
N ALA A 235 20.39 -15.25 -23.48
CA ALA A 235 21.80 -15.50 -23.22
C ALA A 235 22.64 -14.24 -23.47
N GLN A 236 22.30 -13.50 -24.52
CA GLN A 236 22.96 -12.22 -24.84
C GLN A 236 22.55 -11.12 -23.84
N THR A 237 21.30 -11.12 -23.37
CA THR A 237 20.79 -10.13 -22.41
C THR A 237 21.45 -10.27 -21.03
N TYR A 238 21.72 -11.49 -20.56
CA TYR A 238 22.39 -11.72 -19.26
C TYR A 238 23.91 -11.59 -19.29
N ALA A 239 24.53 -11.38 -20.45
CA ALA A 239 25.98 -11.20 -20.55
C ALA A 239 26.44 -9.95 -19.76
N ASN A 240 25.58 -8.94 -19.64
CA ASN A 240 25.84 -7.76 -18.81
C ASN A 240 25.31 -7.98 -17.37
N PRO A 241 26.18 -7.99 -16.34
CA PRO A 241 25.79 -8.19 -14.94
C PRO A 241 24.77 -7.17 -14.42
N ASP A 242 24.83 -5.91 -14.86
CA ASP A 242 23.91 -4.85 -14.44
C ASP A 242 22.51 -5.11 -15.01
N VAL A 243 22.44 -5.51 -16.28
CA VAL A 243 21.18 -5.90 -16.93
C VAL A 243 20.58 -7.13 -16.26
N LYS A 244 21.42 -8.12 -15.92
CA LYS A 244 21.00 -9.31 -15.18
C LYS A 244 20.39 -8.94 -13.82
N TYR A 245 21.04 -8.05 -13.07
CA TYR A 245 20.53 -7.58 -11.77
C TYR A 245 19.22 -6.79 -11.92
N GLN A 246 19.10 -5.93 -12.94
CA GLN A 246 17.88 -5.17 -13.23
C GLN A 246 16.71 -6.08 -13.58
N LEU A 247 16.92 -7.09 -14.43
CA LEU A 247 15.88 -8.06 -14.78
C LEU A 247 15.50 -8.95 -13.62
N TYR A 248 16.47 -9.38 -12.82
CA TYR A 248 16.19 -10.08 -11.56
C TYR A 248 15.30 -9.22 -10.64
N SER A 249 15.67 -7.97 -10.43
CA SER A 249 14.89 -7.02 -9.62
C SER A 249 13.49 -6.82 -10.19
N ALA A 250 13.37 -6.58 -11.51
CA ALA A 250 12.08 -6.43 -12.18
C ALA A 250 11.18 -7.65 -11.99
N ARG A 251 11.72 -8.87 -12.07
CA ARG A 251 10.97 -10.12 -11.84
C ARG A 251 10.46 -10.24 -10.41
N MET A 252 11.30 -9.90 -9.43
CA MET A 252 10.85 -9.87 -8.03
C MET A 252 9.70 -8.86 -7.85
N LEU A 253 9.80 -7.68 -8.45
CA LEU A 253 8.73 -6.67 -8.40
C LEU A 253 7.45 -7.16 -9.08
N THR A 254 7.53 -7.74 -10.28
CA THR A 254 6.36 -8.11 -11.06
C THR A 254 5.66 -9.38 -10.57
N ALA A 255 6.35 -10.25 -9.84
CA ALA A 255 5.80 -11.53 -9.37
C ALA A 255 4.57 -11.37 -8.45
N ALA A 256 4.57 -10.37 -7.58
CA ALA A 256 3.45 -10.11 -6.65
C ALA A 256 2.58 -8.90 -7.06
N LEU A 257 2.98 -8.16 -8.10
CA LEU A 257 2.35 -6.89 -8.48
C LEU A 257 0.86 -7.04 -8.90
N PRO A 258 0.46 -7.99 -9.77
CA PRO A 258 -0.94 -8.06 -10.22
C PRO A 258 -1.93 -8.34 -9.09
N GLY A 259 -1.57 -9.24 -8.16
CA GLY A 259 -2.43 -9.58 -7.02
C GLY A 259 -2.62 -8.39 -6.07
N PHE A 260 -1.53 -7.67 -5.78
CA PHE A 260 -1.60 -6.45 -4.98
C PHE A 260 -2.41 -5.35 -5.66
N GLU A 261 -2.21 -5.13 -6.95
CA GLU A 261 -2.93 -4.12 -7.74
C GLU A 261 -4.44 -4.35 -7.76
N ILE A 262 -4.88 -5.60 -7.99
CA ILE A 262 -6.30 -5.94 -7.98
C ILE A 262 -6.90 -5.58 -6.62
N LEU A 263 -6.27 -5.98 -5.51
CA LEU A 263 -6.78 -5.71 -4.17
C LEU A 263 -6.80 -4.21 -3.84
N ALA A 264 -5.73 -3.48 -4.17
CA ALA A 264 -5.61 -2.05 -3.91
C ALA A 264 -6.60 -1.22 -4.75
N MET A 265 -6.78 -1.55 -6.02
CA MET A 265 -7.63 -0.78 -6.95
C MET A 265 -9.11 -1.13 -6.84
N THR A 266 -9.48 -2.33 -6.37
CA THR A 266 -10.88 -2.71 -6.20
C THR A 266 -11.55 -1.93 -5.06
N ALA A 267 -10.77 -1.46 -4.07
CA ALA A 267 -11.23 -0.75 -2.87
C ALA A 267 -12.30 -1.48 -2.02
N GLN A 268 -12.81 -2.63 -2.43
CA GLN A 268 -13.77 -3.46 -1.66
C GLN A 268 -13.08 -4.57 -0.85
N ALA A 269 -11.76 -4.72 -0.98
CA ALA A 269 -11.01 -5.77 -0.30
C ALA A 269 -11.01 -5.56 1.22
N HIS A 270 -11.02 -6.68 1.95
CA HIS A 270 -10.79 -6.68 3.39
C HIS A 270 -9.32 -6.31 3.67
N PRO A 271 -9.00 -5.42 4.63
CA PRO A 271 -7.63 -4.97 4.85
C PRO A 271 -6.68 -6.11 5.22
N PHE A 272 -7.12 -7.15 5.95
CA PHE A 272 -6.25 -8.29 6.25
C PHE A 272 -5.71 -8.99 4.98
N ALA A 273 -6.55 -9.19 3.95
CA ALA A 273 -6.11 -9.80 2.69
C ALA A 273 -5.08 -8.92 1.97
N LEU A 274 -5.28 -7.61 2.03
CA LEU A 274 -4.35 -6.65 1.47
C LEU A 274 -3.03 -6.58 2.26
N TYR A 275 -3.07 -6.69 3.58
CA TYR A 275 -1.88 -6.74 4.42
C TYR A 275 -1.02 -7.98 4.10
N LEU A 276 -1.65 -9.13 3.87
CA LEU A 276 -0.96 -10.34 3.40
C LEU A 276 -0.32 -10.15 2.02
N ALA A 277 -1.03 -9.52 1.07
CA ALA A 277 -0.46 -9.20 -0.24
C ALA A 277 0.71 -8.21 -0.15
N LEU A 278 0.63 -7.22 0.75
CA LEU A 278 1.72 -6.29 1.03
C LEU A 278 2.91 -7.00 1.71
N ALA A 279 2.66 -7.94 2.63
CA ALA A 279 3.71 -8.76 3.23
C ALA A 279 4.43 -9.64 2.18
N GLN A 280 3.68 -10.16 1.18
CA GLN A 280 4.29 -10.86 0.05
C GLN A 280 5.20 -9.92 -0.75
N LEU A 281 4.77 -8.68 -1.02
CA LEU A 281 5.62 -7.67 -1.66
C LEU A 281 6.87 -7.36 -0.83
N VAL A 282 6.75 -7.22 0.49
CA VAL A 282 7.89 -7.03 1.41
C VAL A 282 8.91 -8.16 1.24
N GLY A 283 8.46 -9.41 1.18
CA GLY A 283 9.33 -10.56 0.91
C GLY A 283 10.02 -10.49 -0.45
N GLN A 284 9.28 -10.15 -1.51
CA GLN A 284 9.84 -10.04 -2.87
C GLN A 284 10.89 -8.93 -2.98
N VAL A 285 10.62 -7.75 -2.41
CA VAL A 285 11.58 -6.63 -2.49
C VAL A 285 12.76 -6.81 -1.53
N ALA A 286 12.58 -7.54 -0.42
CA ALA A 286 13.69 -7.91 0.47
C ALA A 286 14.70 -8.81 -0.22
N ALA A 287 14.24 -9.76 -1.05
CA ALA A 287 15.10 -10.63 -1.85
C ALA A 287 16.01 -9.87 -2.83
N ILE A 288 15.70 -8.60 -3.13
CA ILE A 288 16.54 -7.74 -3.96
C ILE A 288 17.68 -7.15 -3.11
N GLY A 289 18.88 -7.73 -3.27
CA GLY A 289 20.11 -7.26 -2.66
C GLY A 289 20.98 -8.41 -2.11
N ALA A 290 22.01 -8.05 -1.36
CA ALA A 290 22.93 -9.04 -0.77
C ALA A 290 22.35 -9.77 0.45
N ASP A 291 21.48 -9.08 1.21
CA ASP A 291 20.74 -9.66 2.33
C ASP A 291 19.26 -9.82 1.93
N PRO A 292 18.81 -11.05 1.63
CA PRO A 292 17.45 -11.32 1.19
C PRO A 292 16.45 -11.44 2.35
N MET A 293 16.89 -11.27 3.60
CA MET A 293 16.02 -11.44 4.77
C MET A 293 15.01 -10.29 4.88
N PRO A 294 13.68 -10.57 4.86
CA PRO A 294 12.68 -9.55 5.13
C PRO A 294 12.67 -9.16 6.62
N PRO A 295 12.22 -7.93 6.94
CA PRO A 295 11.96 -7.55 8.32
C PRO A 295 10.82 -8.39 8.90
N LEU A 296 10.83 -8.57 10.22
CA LEU A 296 9.67 -9.11 10.92
C LEU A 296 8.58 -8.04 10.94
N LEU A 297 7.54 -8.22 10.12
CA LEU A 297 6.40 -7.32 10.12
C LEU A 297 5.57 -7.47 11.40
N PRO A 298 4.96 -6.39 11.91
CA PRO A 298 4.06 -6.46 13.06
C PRO A 298 2.86 -7.39 12.83
N ALA A 299 2.32 -7.94 13.92
CA ALA A 299 1.07 -8.66 13.85
C ALA A 299 -0.07 -7.73 13.41
N TYR A 300 -0.98 -8.23 12.57
CA TYR A 300 -2.14 -7.46 12.12
C TYR A 300 -3.08 -7.16 13.30
N ASN A 301 -3.25 -5.87 13.62
CA ASN A 301 -4.20 -5.41 14.61
C ASN A 301 -5.41 -4.78 13.89
N HIS A 302 -6.55 -5.46 13.92
CA HIS A 302 -7.74 -4.96 13.21
C HIS A 302 -8.34 -3.69 13.84
N ASP A 303 -8.20 -3.51 15.15
CA ASP A 303 -8.71 -2.34 15.87
C ASP A 303 -7.81 -1.10 15.72
N ASP A 304 -6.61 -1.26 15.14
CA ASP A 304 -5.69 -0.18 14.79
C ASP A 304 -4.77 -0.62 13.64
N LEU A 305 -5.33 -0.62 12.43
CA LEU A 305 -4.70 -1.27 11.28
C LEU A 305 -3.55 -0.46 10.67
N LEU A 306 -3.59 0.87 10.75
CA LEU A 306 -2.71 1.74 9.97
C LEU A 306 -1.20 1.56 10.25
N PRO A 307 -0.73 1.46 11.51
CA PRO A 307 0.71 1.41 11.80
C PRO A 307 1.44 0.27 11.07
N ALA A 308 0.87 -0.94 11.09
CA ALA A 308 1.45 -2.11 10.44
C ALA A 308 1.55 -1.94 8.91
N PHE A 309 0.55 -1.30 8.29
CA PHE A 309 0.58 -0.98 6.87
C PHE A 309 1.67 0.04 6.55
N LEU A 310 1.78 1.12 7.33
CA LEU A 310 2.77 2.17 7.07
C LEU A 310 4.20 1.64 7.15
N GLU A 311 4.50 0.77 8.12
CA GLU A 311 5.82 0.13 8.23
C GLU A 311 6.17 -0.70 6.98
N ALA A 312 5.23 -1.53 6.52
CA ALA A 312 5.42 -2.33 5.32
C ALA A 312 5.53 -1.48 4.05
N ILE A 313 4.70 -0.45 3.89
CA ILE A 313 4.76 0.51 2.77
C ILE A 313 6.13 1.22 2.76
N ALA A 314 6.58 1.71 3.91
CA ALA A 314 7.85 2.42 4.04
C ALA A 314 9.03 1.53 3.67
N PHE A 315 9.03 0.27 4.11
CA PHE A 315 10.08 -0.70 3.72
C PHE A 315 10.12 -0.91 2.20
N VAL A 316 8.96 -1.12 1.56
CA VAL A 316 8.90 -1.31 0.10
C VAL A 316 9.40 -0.06 -0.62
N GLN A 317 8.91 1.12 -0.25
CA GLN A 317 9.36 2.39 -0.85
C GLN A 317 10.87 2.61 -0.69
N GLN A 318 11.41 2.32 0.50
CA GLN A 318 12.85 2.42 0.75
C GLN A 318 13.63 1.46 -0.16
N ARG A 319 13.19 0.21 -0.31
CA ARG A 319 13.84 -0.76 -1.21
C ARG A 319 13.79 -0.31 -2.67
N LEU A 320 12.64 0.16 -3.15
CA LEU A 320 12.51 0.70 -4.50
C LEU A 320 13.43 1.89 -4.76
N SER A 321 13.59 2.79 -3.78
CA SER A 321 14.47 3.96 -3.91
C SER A 321 15.95 3.60 -4.07
N ARG A 322 16.37 2.42 -3.59
CA ARG A 322 17.75 1.91 -3.73
C ARG A 322 18.00 1.25 -5.07
N LEU A 323 16.95 0.88 -5.80
CA LEU A 323 17.09 0.35 -7.15
C LEU A 323 17.42 1.51 -8.08
N GLN A 324 18.70 1.77 -8.29
CA GLN A 324 19.12 2.80 -9.22
C GLN A 324 19.05 2.26 -10.65
N VAL A 325 18.34 2.99 -11.50
CA VAL A 325 18.53 2.92 -12.94
C VAL A 325 19.25 4.20 -13.29
N ASP A 326 20.57 4.15 -13.29
CA ASP A 326 21.40 5.31 -13.60
C ASP A 326 21.37 5.67 -15.08
N THR A 327 20.48 5.07 -15.89
CA THR A 327 20.34 5.34 -17.32
C THR A 327 19.18 6.29 -17.58
N GLU A 328 19.39 7.28 -18.44
CA GLU A 328 18.36 8.13 -19.02
C GLU A 328 18.43 8.08 -20.55
N THR A 329 17.26 7.97 -21.15
CA THR A 329 17.06 7.92 -22.60
C THR A 329 16.25 9.14 -23.04
N ILE A 330 16.81 9.96 -23.91
CA ILE A 330 16.23 11.23 -24.38
C ILE A 330 15.90 11.11 -25.86
N TYR A 331 14.63 11.24 -26.22
CA TYR A 331 14.16 11.15 -27.61
C TYR A 331 14.34 12.49 -28.33
N PHE A 332 14.79 12.42 -29.58
CA PHE A 332 14.86 13.59 -30.44
C PHE A 332 13.51 13.84 -31.11
N LYS A 333 13.16 15.11 -31.27
CA LYS A 333 12.02 15.51 -32.08
C LYS A 333 12.43 15.55 -33.56
N LYS A 334 11.72 14.81 -34.42
CA LYS A 334 11.95 14.75 -35.87
C LYS A 334 11.28 15.92 -36.60
N TYR A 335 12.01 16.53 -37.52
CA TYR A 335 11.59 17.61 -38.42
C TYR A 335 11.81 17.16 -39.87
N ALA A 336 10.79 16.50 -40.44
CA ALA A 336 10.91 15.82 -41.74
C ALA A 336 11.28 16.76 -42.90
N ALA A 337 10.74 17.98 -42.93
CA ALA A 337 11.01 18.96 -43.99
C ALA A 337 12.50 19.37 -44.07
N GLU A 338 13.19 19.33 -42.92
CA GLU A 338 14.59 19.74 -42.78
C GLU A 338 15.57 18.55 -42.76
N SER A 339 15.08 17.30 -42.84
CA SER A 339 15.85 16.09 -42.55
C SER A 339 16.60 16.20 -41.21
N ALA A 340 15.94 16.78 -40.19
CA ALA A 340 16.58 17.16 -38.94
C ALA A 340 15.94 16.55 -37.71
N PHE A 341 16.73 16.39 -36.66
CA PHE A 341 16.34 15.90 -35.34
C PHE A 341 16.88 16.84 -34.28
N THR A 342 16.08 17.20 -33.29
CA THR A 342 16.54 18.06 -32.19
C THR A 342 16.19 17.52 -30.82
N CYS A 343 17.09 17.67 -29.85
CA CYS A 343 16.78 17.46 -28.44
C CYS A 343 17.36 18.57 -27.57
N GLU A 344 16.69 18.89 -26.47
CA GLU A 344 17.22 19.80 -25.45
C GLU A 344 18.18 19.01 -24.56
N LEU A 345 19.46 19.38 -24.57
CA LEU A 345 20.44 18.71 -23.71
C LEU A 345 20.30 19.19 -22.27
N PRO A 346 20.28 18.28 -21.28
CA PRO A 346 20.19 18.69 -19.88
C PRO A 346 21.37 19.54 -19.42
N GLN A 347 21.14 20.43 -18.45
CA GLN A 347 22.19 21.29 -17.88
C GLN A 347 23.25 20.52 -17.09
N ASP A 348 22.91 19.32 -16.61
CA ASP A 348 23.78 18.44 -15.82
C ASP A 348 24.60 17.46 -16.70
N LEU A 349 24.57 17.63 -18.02
CA LEU A 349 25.34 16.81 -18.94
C LEU A 349 26.85 16.93 -18.65
N LEU A 350 27.45 15.86 -18.12
CA LEU A 350 28.86 15.83 -17.75
C LEU A 350 29.79 15.34 -18.86
N ALA A 351 29.26 14.68 -19.90
CA ALA A 351 30.08 13.96 -20.86
C ALA A 351 30.48 14.82 -22.06
N ASP A 352 31.77 14.80 -22.40
CA ASP A 352 32.32 15.30 -23.68
C ASP A 352 31.93 14.41 -24.87
N LYS A 353 31.26 13.28 -24.58
CA LYS A 353 30.85 12.25 -25.53
C LYS A 353 29.39 11.92 -25.31
N LEU A 354 28.63 11.82 -26.40
CA LEU A 354 27.21 11.46 -26.39
C LEU A 354 27.03 10.14 -27.11
N HIS A 355 26.25 9.22 -26.55
CA HIS A 355 25.88 7.97 -27.23
C HIS A 355 24.48 8.10 -27.81
N ILE A 356 24.36 8.12 -29.13
CA ILE A 356 23.07 8.15 -29.81
C ILE A 356 22.79 6.81 -30.50
N GLU A 357 21.53 6.39 -30.46
CA GLU A 357 21.00 5.24 -31.20
C GLU A 357 20.14 5.75 -32.36
N LEU A 358 20.36 5.18 -33.56
CA LEU A 358 19.51 5.42 -34.73
C LEU A 358 18.52 4.26 -34.89
N LYS A 359 17.22 4.58 -34.91
CA LYS A 359 16.16 3.58 -35.15
C LYS A 359 15.79 3.54 -36.64
N PRO A 360 15.85 2.39 -37.31
CA PRO A 360 15.57 2.27 -38.74
C PRO A 360 14.08 2.42 -39.06
N THR A 361 13.78 2.92 -40.25
CA THR A 361 12.45 2.79 -40.89
C THR A 361 12.29 1.37 -41.45
N SER A 362 11.05 0.90 -41.64
CA SER A 362 10.77 -0.42 -42.22
C SER A 362 11.49 -0.64 -43.55
N GLY A 363 12.39 -1.63 -43.61
CA GLY A 363 13.18 -1.95 -44.81
C GLY A 363 14.47 -1.16 -44.97
N GLN A 364 14.77 -0.21 -44.07
CA GLN A 364 16.00 0.57 -44.10
C GLN A 364 17.18 -0.26 -43.58
N SER A 365 18.28 -0.33 -44.34
CA SER A 365 19.48 -1.07 -43.94
C SER A 365 20.34 -0.29 -42.95
N GLY A 366 21.09 -1.00 -42.11
CA GLY A 366 22.03 -0.37 -41.17
C GLY A 366 23.12 0.45 -41.88
N GLN A 367 23.59 0.01 -43.06
CA GLN A 367 24.54 0.78 -43.86
C GLN A 367 23.96 2.12 -44.33
N SER A 368 22.69 2.16 -44.71
CA SER A 368 22.01 3.41 -45.10
C SER A 368 22.00 4.42 -43.93
N LEU A 369 21.78 3.94 -42.70
CA LEU A 369 21.82 4.79 -41.51
C LEU A 369 23.23 5.31 -41.20
N VAL A 370 24.25 4.47 -41.34
CA VAL A 370 25.66 4.87 -41.19
C VAL A 370 26.02 5.95 -42.23
N ASP A 371 25.63 5.74 -43.49
CA ASP A 371 25.90 6.69 -44.58
C ASP A 371 25.16 8.02 -44.41
N TRP A 372 23.91 7.96 -43.92
CA TRP A 372 23.11 9.14 -43.61
C TRP A 372 23.76 9.97 -42.49
N LEU A 373 24.13 9.32 -41.38
CA LEU A 373 24.71 9.99 -40.24
C LEU A 373 26.12 10.53 -40.54
N GLY A 374 26.91 9.81 -41.33
CA GLY A 374 28.24 10.27 -41.77
C GLY A 374 28.22 11.52 -42.65
N LYS A 375 27.07 11.87 -43.23
CA LYS A 375 26.85 13.11 -44.01
C LYS A 375 26.09 14.18 -43.21
N ALA A 376 25.65 13.87 -42.00
CA ALA A 376 24.87 14.79 -41.19
C ALA A 376 25.76 15.87 -40.56
N ARG A 377 25.19 17.07 -40.38
CA ARG A 377 25.79 18.12 -39.54
C ARG A 377 25.26 17.98 -38.12
N ILE A 378 26.16 17.97 -37.14
CA ILE A 378 25.83 17.78 -35.72
C ILE A 378 26.43 18.93 -34.91
N ALA A 379 25.58 19.75 -34.27
CA ALA A 379 26.00 20.86 -33.42
C ALA A 379 24.82 21.44 -32.62
N SER A 380 25.08 22.39 -31.72
CA SER A 380 24.06 23.28 -31.18
C SER A 380 23.34 24.02 -32.33
N GLU A 381 22.01 24.15 -32.22
CA GLU A 381 21.18 24.73 -33.29
C GLU A 381 21.63 26.14 -33.69
N GLU A 382 22.17 26.92 -32.74
CA GLU A 382 22.75 28.24 -32.95
C GLU A 382 23.97 28.26 -33.90
N LEU A 383 24.75 27.17 -33.96
CA LEU A 383 25.95 27.08 -34.82
C LEU A 383 25.64 26.55 -36.22
N MET A 384 24.43 26.02 -36.45
CA MET A 384 24.06 25.39 -37.73
C MET A 384 24.20 26.30 -38.96
N PRO A 385 23.76 27.59 -38.93
CA PRO A 385 23.93 28.49 -40.07
C PRO A 385 25.41 28.69 -40.42
N THR A 386 26.26 28.92 -39.41
CA THR A 386 27.70 29.15 -39.59
C THR A 386 28.40 27.91 -40.16
N LEU A 387 28.05 26.72 -39.67
CA LEU A 387 28.59 25.46 -40.20
C LEU A 387 28.17 25.22 -41.66
N ALA A 388 26.92 25.57 -42.01
CA ALA A 388 26.42 25.47 -43.37
C ALA A 388 27.15 26.42 -44.34
N GLU A 389 27.29 27.69 -43.97
CA GLU A 389 28.01 28.69 -44.78
C GLU A 389 29.47 28.32 -45.02
N ARG A 390 30.16 27.82 -43.97
CA ARG A 390 31.57 27.43 -44.04
C ARG A 390 31.80 25.99 -44.53
N ARG A 391 30.72 25.25 -44.82
CA ARG A 391 30.74 23.83 -45.23
C ARG A 391 31.51 22.93 -44.27
N LEU A 392 31.38 23.19 -42.97
CA LEU A 392 31.99 22.38 -41.92
C LEU A 392 31.00 21.27 -41.49
N PRO A 393 31.49 20.05 -41.21
CA PRO A 393 30.63 18.90 -40.91
C PRO A 393 30.08 18.88 -39.47
N GLY A 394 30.60 19.72 -38.56
CA GLY A 394 30.22 19.69 -37.15
C GLY A 394 30.84 18.51 -36.40
N ALA A 395 30.21 18.08 -35.31
CA ALA A 395 30.71 17.02 -34.44
C ALA A 395 30.65 15.66 -35.17
N GLN A 396 31.71 14.88 -35.04
CA GLN A 396 31.85 13.64 -35.80
C GLN A 396 31.29 12.44 -35.03
N PRO A 397 30.38 11.64 -35.64
CA PRO A 397 29.87 10.40 -35.07
C PRO A 397 30.83 9.25 -35.35
N LYS A 398 31.03 8.37 -34.37
CA LYS A 398 31.81 7.13 -34.51
C LYS A 398 30.95 5.94 -34.11
N ALA A 399 30.81 4.95 -34.99
CA ALA A 399 30.12 3.71 -34.66
C ALA A 399 30.83 3.00 -33.50
N VAL A 400 30.06 2.52 -32.54
CA VAL A 400 30.55 1.85 -31.34
C VAL A 400 29.73 0.59 -31.08
N ASP A 401 30.39 -0.43 -30.54
CA ASP A 401 29.73 -1.66 -30.13
C ASP A 401 28.87 -1.37 -28.88
N PRO A 402 27.54 -1.59 -28.92
CA PRO A 402 26.66 -1.34 -27.78
C PRO A 402 27.09 -2.06 -26.50
N THR A 403 27.74 -3.23 -26.63
CA THR A 403 28.19 -4.02 -25.47
C THR A 403 29.37 -3.40 -24.72
N GLN A 404 30.07 -2.46 -25.36
CA GLN A 404 31.22 -1.75 -24.77
C GLN A 404 30.82 -0.46 -24.03
N ILE A 405 29.55 -0.04 -24.14
CA ILE A 405 29.06 1.17 -23.50
C ILE A 405 28.52 0.80 -22.11
N HIS A 406 29.28 1.16 -21.08
CA HIS A 406 28.90 0.95 -19.69
C HIS A 406 27.99 2.06 -19.17
N GLY A 407 27.11 1.72 -18.21
CA GLY A 407 26.27 2.71 -17.52
C GLY A 407 25.06 3.22 -18.30
N VAL A 408 24.70 2.57 -19.42
CA VAL A 408 23.47 2.81 -20.18
C VAL A 408 22.84 1.49 -20.64
N GLN A 409 21.52 1.48 -20.83
CA GLN A 409 20.77 0.32 -21.33
C GLN A 409 20.58 0.47 -22.84
N ILE A 410 21.39 -0.24 -23.63
CA ILE A 410 21.26 -0.28 -25.08
C ILE A 410 21.19 -1.74 -25.55
N ARG A 411 20.38 -2.01 -26.57
CA ARG A 411 20.28 -3.36 -27.13
C ARG A 411 21.57 -3.76 -27.86
N PRO A 412 22.00 -5.03 -27.82
CA PRO A 412 23.23 -5.47 -28.47
C PRO A 412 23.24 -5.29 -30.00
N ASP A 413 22.06 -5.33 -30.63
CA ASP A 413 21.87 -5.17 -32.07
C ASP A 413 21.58 -3.71 -32.50
N ALA A 414 21.56 -2.78 -31.54
CA ALA A 414 21.29 -1.38 -31.81
C ALA A 414 22.43 -0.72 -32.60
N LEU A 415 22.08 0.20 -33.51
CA LEU A 415 23.05 1.02 -34.23
C LEU A 415 23.41 2.25 -33.41
N VAL A 416 24.50 2.14 -32.66
CA VAL A 416 24.95 3.17 -31.71
C VAL A 416 26.18 3.91 -32.22
N PHE A 417 26.18 5.22 -32.00
CA PHE A 417 27.26 6.12 -32.36
C PHE A 417 27.66 6.98 -31.17
N GLU A 418 28.96 7.07 -30.93
CA GLU A 418 29.56 8.05 -30.03
C GLU A 418 29.81 9.35 -30.81
N ILE A 419 29.19 10.45 -30.38
CA ILE A 419 29.48 11.80 -30.87
C ILE A 419 30.46 12.43 -29.89
N SER A 420 31.66 12.75 -30.37
CA SER A 420 32.64 13.50 -29.58
C SER A 420 32.41 15.00 -29.74
N ASN A 421 32.38 15.73 -28.62
CA ASN A 421 32.25 17.18 -28.62
C ASN A 421 33.54 17.83 -29.12
N GLU A 422 33.57 18.18 -30.40
CA GLU A 422 34.65 18.93 -31.01
C GLU A 422 34.45 20.44 -30.86
N ALA A 423 35.51 21.21 -31.08
CA ALA A 423 35.45 22.67 -31.05
C ALA A 423 36.00 23.25 -32.34
N ILE A 424 35.37 24.31 -32.83
CA ILE A 424 35.75 25.03 -34.05
C ILE A 424 36.33 26.40 -33.72
N ASP A 425 37.26 26.86 -34.55
CA ASP A 425 37.81 28.21 -34.44
C ASP A 425 36.95 29.19 -35.25
N LEU A 426 36.29 30.10 -34.54
CA LEU A 426 35.48 31.18 -35.10
C LEU A 426 36.00 32.50 -34.51
N GLU A 427 36.41 33.43 -35.39
CA GLU A 427 36.83 34.79 -35.00
C GLU A 427 37.92 34.81 -33.91
N ASN A 428 38.94 33.95 -34.05
CA ASN A 428 40.02 33.75 -33.07
C ASN A 428 39.57 33.23 -31.69
N ARG A 429 38.38 32.62 -31.61
CA ARG A 429 37.87 31.95 -30.39
C ARG A 429 37.53 30.50 -30.71
N ARG A 430 37.91 29.61 -29.80
CA ARG A 430 37.60 28.18 -29.88
C ARG A 430 36.24 27.94 -29.22
N ILE A 431 35.24 27.55 -30.01
CA ILE A 431 33.85 27.40 -29.58
C ILE A 431 33.48 25.91 -29.64
N PRO A 432 33.00 25.29 -28.54
CA PRO A 432 32.53 23.91 -28.57
C PRO A 432 31.27 23.78 -29.43
N LEU A 433 31.18 22.73 -30.22
CA LEU A 433 30.03 22.47 -31.08
C LEU A 433 28.80 22.04 -30.28
N ILE A 434 29.00 21.48 -29.09
CA ILE A 434 27.94 21.03 -28.18
C ILE A 434 28.24 21.59 -26.80
N HIS A 435 27.23 22.15 -26.12
CA HIS A 435 27.38 22.62 -24.74
C HIS A 435 26.17 22.24 -23.90
N ARG A 436 26.34 22.32 -22.57
CA ARG A 436 25.28 22.02 -21.61
C ARG A 436 24.08 22.94 -21.83
N GLY A 437 22.87 22.40 -21.75
CA GLY A 437 21.65 23.17 -21.95
C GLY A 437 21.37 23.57 -23.41
N CYS A 438 22.19 23.17 -24.38
CA CYS A 438 21.96 23.54 -25.78
C CYS A 438 20.87 22.67 -26.40
N LYS A 439 20.15 23.25 -27.37
CA LYS A 439 19.34 22.47 -28.29
C LYS A 439 20.24 21.83 -29.34
N LEU A 440 20.56 20.55 -29.16
CA LEU A 440 21.37 19.78 -30.09
C LEU A 440 20.55 19.50 -31.34
N LYS A 441 21.10 19.76 -32.52
CA LYS A 441 20.49 19.45 -33.82
C LYS A 441 21.39 18.48 -34.59
N ILE A 442 20.77 17.46 -35.18
CA ILE A 442 21.39 16.53 -36.14
C ILE A 442 20.64 16.73 -37.45
N GLN A 443 21.30 17.26 -38.47
CA GLN A 443 20.70 17.54 -39.77
C GLN A 443 21.37 16.72 -40.86
N GLY A 444 20.65 15.74 -41.39
CA GLY A 444 21.11 14.88 -42.47
C GLY A 444 20.89 15.46 -43.86
N PRO A 445 21.35 14.75 -44.90
CA PRO A 445 21.03 15.06 -46.29
C PRO A 445 19.52 15.01 -46.56
N HIS A 446 19.03 15.90 -47.43
CA HIS A 446 17.61 15.95 -47.84
C HIS A 446 17.24 14.88 -48.88
N ASP A 447 18.24 14.38 -49.61
CA ASP A 447 18.13 13.41 -50.70
C ASP A 447 18.29 11.96 -50.24
N ALA A 448 18.45 11.73 -48.93
CA ALA A 448 18.60 10.40 -48.33
C ALA A 448 17.47 10.10 -47.35
N GLU A 449 17.16 8.82 -47.20
CA GLU A 449 16.15 8.35 -46.24
C GLU A 449 16.66 8.52 -44.81
N ALA A 450 16.04 9.42 -44.05
CA ALA A 450 16.36 9.68 -42.65
C ALA A 450 15.91 8.52 -41.73
N PRO A 451 16.54 8.32 -40.56
CA PRO A 451 16.08 7.35 -39.57
C PRO A 451 14.62 7.57 -39.15
N ALA A 452 13.98 6.53 -38.63
CA ALA A 452 12.66 6.66 -38.03
C ALA A 452 12.73 7.56 -36.79
N ASP A 453 13.72 7.33 -35.94
CA ASP A 453 13.94 8.06 -34.69
C ASP A 453 15.43 8.11 -34.31
N ILE A 454 15.79 9.08 -33.47
CA ILE A 454 17.13 9.18 -32.84
C ILE A 454 16.95 9.32 -31.34
N VAL A 455 17.73 8.58 -30.57
CA VAL A 455 17.63 8.56 -29.11
C VAL A 455 19.01 8.73 -28.49
N LEU A 456 19.14 9.59 -27.48
CA LEU A 456 20.37 9.80 -26.71
C LEU A 456 20.31 8.95 -25.44
N HIS A 457 21.30 8.08 -25.25
CA HIS A 457 21.51 7.32 -24.03
C HIS A 457 22.58 7.98 -23.18
N ARG A 458 22.27 8.24 -21.91
CA ARG A 458 23.22 8.81 -20.96
C ARG A 458 23.08 8.20 -19.59
N THR A 459 24.13 8.30 -18.79
CA THR A 459 24.04 8.06 -17.36
C THR A 459 23.49 9.32 -16.67
N ARG A 460 22.54 9.16 -15.76
CA ARG A 460 22.10 10.23 -14.85
C ARG A 460 23.23 10.52 -13.87
N VAL A 461 23.49 11.81 -13.68
CA VAL A 461 24.35 12.22 -12.59
C VAL A 461 23.50 12.19 -11.33
N SER A 462 23.74 11.23 -10.45
CA SER A 462 23.08 11.29 -9.15
C SER A 462 23.55 12.59 -8.48
N ARG A 463 22.62 13.53 -8.25
CA ARG A 463 22.87 14.63 -7.32
C ARG A 463 22.98 13.97 -5.96
N GLY A 464 24.19 13.56 -5.60
CA GLY A 464 24.50 13.17 -4.24
C GLY A 464 23.92 14.23 -3.32
N THR A 465 22.98 13.81 -2.48
CA THR A 465 22.45 14.64 -1.42
C THR A 465 23.67 15.06 -0.60
N LYS A 466 24.14 16.29 -0.77
CA LYS A 466 24.96 16.94 0.24
C LYS A 466 24.06 17.16 1.45
N ALA A 467 23.81 16.09 2.21
CA ALA A 467 23.44 16.22 3.60
C ALA A 467 24.67 16.86 4.28
N GLN A 468 24.46 18.09 4.72
CA GLN A 468 25.44 18.94 5.36
C GLN A 468 26.08 18.20 6.54
N ALA A 469 27.36 17.85 6.41
CA ALA A 469 28.20 17.66 7.58
C ALA A 469 28.41 19.05 8.19
N GLY A 470 27.56 19.41 9.15
CA GLY A 470 27.81 20.53 10.04
C GLY A 470 29.08 20.26 10.85
N PRO A 471 29.83 21.32 11.25
CA PRO A 471 31.09 21.13 11.95
C PRO A 471 30.85 20.45 13.30
N VAL A 472 31.59 19.36 13.53
CA VAL A 472 31.69 18.69 14.82
C VAL A 472 32.20 19.71 15.83
N GLN A 473 31.33 20.16 16.73
CA GLN A 473 31.74 20.88 17.93
C GLN A 473 32.44 19.89 18.87
N ALA A 474 33.70 20.17 19.17
CA ALA A 474 34.45 19.50 20.22
C ALA A 474 33.82 19.82 21.58
N SER A 475 33.19 18.82 22.19
CA SER A 475 32.80 18.85 23.60
C SER A 475 34.03 18.63 24.48
N THR A 476 34.32 19.61 25.33
CA THR A 476 35.30 19.57 26.43
C THR A 476 34.59 18.97 27.66
N PRO A 477 35.27 18.24 28.56
CA PRO A 477 34.63 17.31 29.49
C PRO A 477 33.96 18.03 30.66
N GLN A 478 32.74 17.58 31.02
CA GLN A 478 32.05 17.98 32.24
C GLN A 478 32.44 17.06 33.40
N GLU A 479 32.51 17.71 34.56
CA GLU A 479 32.99 17.27 35.86
C GLU A 479 32.32 16.00 36.41
N GLU A 480 33.17 15.17 37.03
CA GLU A 480 32.81 14.07 37.91
C GLU A 480 31.94 14.56 39.07
N ALA A 481 30.80 13.89 39.28
CA ALA A 481 30.06 13.93 40.53
C ALA A 481 29.94 12.50 41.07
N ASP A 482 30.53 12.33 42.25
CA ASP A 482 30.58 11.13 43.09
C ASP A 482 29.24 10.39 43.23
N ILE A 483 29.27 9.08 43.02
CA ILE A 483 28.30 8.13 43.58
C ILE A 483 29.08 7.00 44.27
N PRO A 484 28.83 6.71 45.55
CA PRO A 484 29.67 5.82 46.34
C PRO A 484 29.43 4.34 46.05
N LEU A 485 30.53 3.60 45.98
CA LEU A 485 30.60 2.15 45.89
C LEU A 485 30.10 1.49 47.19
N GLN A 486 29.08 0.63 47.07
CA GLN A 486 28.81 -0.43 48.05
C GLN A 486 28.93 -1.78 47.35
N GLY A 487 29.95 -2.53 47.77
CA GLY A 487 30.31 -3.83 47.23
C GLY A 487 29.33 -4.92 47.61
N TYR A 488 29.24 -5.92 46.74
CA TYR A 488 28.71 -7.23 47.08
C TYR A 488 29.78 -8.28 46.87
N VAL A 489 30.03 -8.96 47.99
CA VAL A 489 30.92 -10.09 48.21
C VAL A 489 30.34 -11.33 47.53
N LEU A 490 31.20 -12.09 46.86
CA LEU A 490 30.95 -13.47 46.47
C LEU A 490 31.06 -14.34 47.72
N ASP A 491 30.04 -15.16 48.00
CA ASP A 491 30.30 -16.49 48.54
C ASP A 491 29.16 -17.47 48.23
N GLU A 492 29.61 -18.71 48.12
CA GLU A 492 28.94 -19.95 47.73
C GLU A 492 27.87 -20.37 48.76
N ASP A 493 26.75 -20.95 48.30
CA ASP A 493 26.40 -22.35 48.61
C ASP A 493 25.00 -22.74 48.09
N LEU A 494 24.96 -24.02 47.72
CA LEU A 494 23.86 -24.81 47.16
C LEU A 494 22.76 -25.09 48.19
N GLU A 495 21.50 -25.14 47.75
CA GLU A 495 20.52 -26.20 48.12
C GLU A 495 19.16 -26.01 47.42
N GLY A 496 18.58 -27.09 46.89
CA GLY A 496 17.12 -27.25 46.78
C GLY A 496 16.47 -27.33 45.39
N ILE A 497 16.74 -28.41 44.63
CA ILE A 497 15.83 -28.94 43.59
C ILE A 497 15.10 -30.16 44.19
N PRO A 498 13.78 -30.34 44.04
CA PRO A 498 13.15 -31.61 44.35
C PRO A 498 13.00 -32.48 43.08
N GLU A 499 13.60 -33.67 43.13
CA GLU A 499 13.27 -34.83 42.31
C GLU A 499 11.90 -35.42 42.71
N LEU A 500 11.14 -35.90 41.72
CA LEU A 500 10.20 -37.00 41.90
C LEU A 500 10.53 -38.09 40.88
N THR A 501 10.71 -39.29 41.42
CA THR A 501 11.21 -40.52 40.82
C THR A 501 10.18 -41.28 39.96
N ASP A 502 10.69 -41.83 38.86
CA ASP A 502 10.16 -42.82 37.88
C ASP A 502 9.96 -44.24 38.52
N PRO A 503 9.73 -45.38 37.80
CA PRO A 503 9.14 -45.67 36.47
C PRO A 503 8.15 -46.90 36.48
N ALA A 504 7.47 -47.18 35.35
CA ALA A 504 7.40 -48.53 34.71
C ALA A 504 6.28 -48.67 33.65
N GLY A 505 6.62 -49.27 32.50
CA GLY A 505 5.68 -50.10 31.73
C GLY A 505 5.60 -49.85 30.22
N ALA A 506 6.48 -50.50 29.44
CA ALA A 506 6.35 -50.69 28.00
C ALA A 506 5.88 -52.13 27.70
N ALA A 507 4.92 -52.30 26.77
CA ALA A 507 4.60 -53.54 26.02
C ALA A 507 3.41 -53.21 25.07
N SER A 508 3.60 -53.10 23.75
CA SER A 508 3.63 -54.15 22.70
C SER A 508 2.25 -54.57 22.16
N VAL A 509 2.17 -54.57 20.82
CA VAL A 509 1.08 -55.02 19.94
C VAL A 509 1.15 -56.53 19.76
N ASP A 510 0.03 -57.28 19.88
CA ASP A 510 -0.46 -58.31 18.93
C ASP A 510 -1.59 -59.22 19.51
N GLU A 511 -2.60 -59.41 18.65
CA GLU A 511 -3.48 -60.58 18.39
C GLU A 511 -4.44 -61.24 19.42
N ILE A 512 -5.46 -61.87 18.80
CA ILE A 512 -6.48 -62.87 19.24
C ILE A 512 -7.85 -62.25 19.60
N LEU A 513 -8.81 -62.17 18.66
CA LEU A 513 -9.72 -63.19 18.09
C LEU A 513 -10.89 -63.63 19.01
N ASP A 514 -12.07 -63.45 18.41
CA ASP A 514 -13.30 -64.25 18.44
C ASP A 514 -14.44 -64.05 19.44
N ASP A 515 -15.62 -64.00 18.78
CA ASP A 515 -16.97 -64.40 19.13
C ASP A 515 -17.81 -63.60 20.14
N HIS A 516 -18.79 -62.86 19.59
CA HIS A 516 -20.14 -63.45 19.51
C HIS A 516 -21.02 -62.80 18.42
N GLN A 517 -21.60 -63.70 17.63
CA GLN A 517 -22.56 -63.54 16.54
C GLN A 517 -23.94 -62.93 16.91
N GLU A 518 -24.51 -62.33 15.85
CA GLU A 518 -25.90 -62.46 15.35
C GLU A 518 -27.13 -62.12 16.22
N ASN A 519 -27.86 -61.10 15.75
CA ASN A 519 -29.22 -61.19 15.19
C ASN A 519 -29.54 -59.80 14.58
N GLY A 520 -30.01 -59.57 13.36
CA GLY A 520 -30.73 -60.41 12.41
C GLY A 520 -32.04 -59.70 12.01
N HIS A 521 -32.06 -59.10 10.81
CA HIS A 521 -33.22 -58.71 9.95
C HIS A 521 -34.28 -57.73 10.52
N ALA A 522 -34.87 -56.79 9.77
CA ALA A 522 -35.08 -56.63 8.33
C ALA A 522 -35.12 -55.15 7.91
#